data_AF-A0A6N7TZ85-F1
#
_entry.id   AF-A0A6N7TZ85-F1
#
_cell.length_a   1.000
_cell.length_b   1.000
_cell.length_c   1.000
_cell.angle_alpha   90.00
_cell.angle_beta   90.00
_cell.angle_gamma   90.00
#
_symmetry.space_group_name_H-M   'P 1'
#
loop_
_entity.id
_entity.type
_entity.pdbx_description
1 polymer ?
#
loop_
_entity_poly.entity_id
_entity_poly.type
_entity_poly.pdbx_seq_one_letter_code
_entity_poly.pdbx_strand_id
1 'polypeptide(L)'
;MARPTTKEELIKAADDGFDKLIALLESLTPDERNGRFSFDLSKEKGAHWARDRNIKDVLVHLYEWHQLLLNWVEDNQQGRTHDFLPDGYNWRNYGEMNVKLRDKHDDTTYDQALNLFIESHKKVMTLAQSFTDEQLFTKGALPWTGNSTLGSAFISSTSSHYDWALKKIRKYLKGRK
;
A
#
# COMPACT_ATOMS: atom_id res chain seq x y z
N MET A 1 -16.52 3.76 -2.36
CA MET A 1 -16.72 3.16 -3.69
C MET A 1 -17.00 1.68 -3.49
N ALA A 2 -17.74 1.04 -4.41
CA ALA A 2 -17.87 -0.42 -4.39
C ALA A 2 -16.48 -1.06 -4.53
N ARG A 3 -16.26 -2.22 -3.90
CA ARG A 3 -15.00 -2.96 -4.08
C ARG A 3 -14.96 -3.53 -5.50
N PRO A 4 -13.81 -3.46 -6.20
CA PRO A 4 -13.66 -4.09 -7.51
C PRO A 4 -14.01 -5.58 -7.49
N THR A 5 -14.66 -6.03 -8.55
CA THR A 5 -15.08 -7.41 -8.77
C THR A 5 -14.60 -8.00 -10.10
N THR A 6 -14.01 -7.18 -10.96
CA THR A 6 -13.38 -7.58 -12.23
C THR A 6 -11.96 -7.04 -12.34
N LYS A 7 -11.15 -7.58 -13.25
CA LYS A 7 -9.77 -7.07 -13.49
C LYS A 7 -9.78 -5.63 -13.94
N GLU A 8 -10.72 -5.27 -14.81
CA GLU A 8 -10.86 -3.90 -15.30
C GLU A 8 -11.16 -2.93 -14.15
N GLU A 9 -12.13 -3.26 -13.28
CA GLU A 9 -12.44 -2.47 -12.10
C GLU A 9 -11.25 -2.38 -11.14
N LEU A 10 -10.48 -3.46 -10.99
CA LEU A 10 -9.30 -3.51 -10.12
C LEU A 10 -8.23 -2.52 -10.58
N ILE A 11 -7.85 -2.61 -11.85
CA ILE A 11 -6.82 -1.76 -12.46
C ILE A 11 -7.29 -0.32 -12.41
N LYS A 12 -8.53 -0.05 -12.84
CA LYS A 12 -9.09 1.29 -12.81
C LYS A 12 -9.10 1.89 -11.40
N ALA A 13 -9.51 1.13 -10.38
CA ALA A 13 -9.53 1.63 -9.01
C ALA A 13 -8.13 1.91 -8.45
N ALA A 14 -7.14 1.09 -8.83
CA ALA A 14 -5.75 1.29 -8.44
C ALA A 14 -5.17 2.54 -9.10
N ASP A 15 -5.31 2.69 -10.42
CA ASP A 15 -4.81 3.83 -11.19
C ASP A 15 -5.49 5.14 -10.76
N ASP A 16 -6.81 5.17 -10.64
CA ASP A 16 -7.55 6.35 -10.17
C ASP A 16 -7.12 6.78 -8.75
N GLY A 17 -6.81 5.81 -7.89
CA GLY A 17 -6.33 6.06 -6.53
C GLY A 17 -4.89 6.58 -6.51
N PHE A 18 -4.03 6.02 -7.37
CA PHE A 18 -2.66 6.43 -7.57
C PHE A 18 -2.60 7.87 -8.10
N ASP A 19 -3.32 8.18 -9.17
CA ASP A 19 -3.36 9.51 -9.79
C ASP A 19 -3.84 10.58 -8.80
N LYS A 20 -4.88 10.30 -8.01
CA LYS A 20 -5.35 11.21 -6.96
C LYS A 20 -4.28 11.46 -5.90
N LEU A 21 -3.50 10.44 -5.54
CA LEU A 21 -2.43 10.57 -4.57
C LEU A 21 -1.26 11.38 -5.15
N ILE A 22 -0.84 11.11 -6.39
CA ILE A 22 0.18 11.88 -7.08
C ILE A 22 -0.23 13.36 -7.20
N ALA A 23 -1.42 13.64 -7.71
CA ALA A 23 -1.92 15.02 -7.83
C ALA A 23 -1.96 15.75 -6.48
N LEU A 24 -2.32 15.06 -5.39
CA LEU A 24 -2.24 15.64 -4.05
C LEU A 24 -0.79 15.98 -3.68
N LEU A 25 0.15 15.06 -3.88
CA LEU A 25 1.56 15.25 -3.53
C LEU A 25 2.22 16.38 -4.34
N GLU A 26 1.90 16.49 -5.63
CA GLU A 26 2.40 17.55 -6.50
C GLU A 26 1.90 18.94 -6.07
N SER A 27 0.68 19.03 -5.52
CA SER A 27 0.12 20.29 -5.04
C SER A 27 0.76 20.83 -3.76
N LEU A 28 1.57 20.04 -3.05
CA LEU A 28 2.15 20.41 -1.76
C LEU A 28 3.38 21.31 -1.93
N THR A 29 3.52 22.28 -1.04
CA THR A 29 4.77 23.05 -0.87
C THR A 29 5.89 22.20 -0.24
N PRO A 30 7.18 22.57 -0.38
CA PRO A 30 8.28 21.84 0.27
C PRO A 30 8.09 21.69 1.80
N ASP A 31 7.56 22.70 2.47
CA ASP A 31 7.30 22.68 3.92
C ASP A 31 6.18 21.71 4.30
N GLU A 32 5.15 21.59 3.47
CA GLU A 32 4.09 20.61 3.67
C GLU A 32 4.59 19.19 3.42
N ARG A 33 5.38 18.97 2.36
CA ARG A 33 5.95 17.66 2.02
C ARG A 33 6.83 17.10 3.14
N ASN A 34 7.68 17.95 3.70
CA ASN A 34 8.70 17.55 4.68
C ASN A 34 8.25 17.70 6.15
N GLY A 35 7.10 18.35 6.38
CA GLY A 35 6.62 18.59 7.73
C GLY A 35 6.25 17.31 8.48
N ARG A 36 6.46 17.36 9.80
CA ARG A 36 6.14 16.27 10.72
C ARG A 36 4.64 16.23 11.01
N PHE A 37 4.09 15.03 11.08
CA PHE A 37 2.72 14.83 11.50
C PHE A 37 2.55 15.12 13.00
N SER A 38 1.44 15.78 13.34
CA SER A 38 1.08 16.18 14.71
C SER A 38 -0.40 15.85 14.99
N PHE A 39 -0.75 14.57 14.90
CA PHE A 39 -2.13 14.11 15.15
C PHE A 39 -2.45 14.03 16.64
N ASP A 40 -3.68 14.34 17.01
CA ASP A 40 -4.24 14.03 18.33
C ASP A 40 -4.55 12.52 18.42
N LEU A 41 -3.57 11.75 18.90
CA LEU A 41 -3.66 10.29 18.94
C LEU A 41 -4.80 9.76 19.83
N SER A 42 -5.32 10.57 20.76
CA SER A 42 -6.47 10.17 21.59
C SER A 42 -7.76 10.03 20.78
N LYS A 43 -7.84 10.68 19.61
CA LYS A 43 -9.00 10.65 18.70
C LYS A 43 -8.83 9.68 17.54
N GLU A 44 -7.66 9.05 17.42
CA GLU A 44 -7.35 8.19 16.30
C GLU A 44 -7.32 6.71 16.69
N LYS A 45 -7.74 5.86 15.75
CA LYS A 45 -7.70 4.41 15.91
C LYS A 45 -6.71 3.80 14.93
N GLY A 46 -5.86 2.91 15.43
CA GLY A 46 -4.87 2.17 14.64
C GLY A 46 -3.44 2.65 14.85
N ALA A 47 -2.50 1.71 14.94
CA ALA A 47 -1.08 2.01 15.21
C ALA A 47 -0.45 2.91 14.14
N HIS A 48 -0.97 2.90 12.92
CA HIS A 48 -0.44 3.69 11.82
C HIS A 48 -0.43 5.20 12.11
N TRP A 49 -1.33 5.73 12.95
CA TRP A 49 -1.35 7.16 13.28
C TRP A 49 -0.11 7.63 14.03
N ALA A 50 0.41 6.79 14.93
CA ALA A 50 1.65 7.04 15.66
C ALA A 50 2.89 6.55 14.90
N ARG A 51 2.75 5.53 14.07
CA ARG A 51 3.86 4.91 13.31
C ARG A 51 4.47 5.89 12.31
N ASP A 52 3.71 6.41 11.35
CA ASP A 52 4.29 7.25 10.29
C ASP A 52 4.50 8.67 10.79
N ARG A 53 5.72 9.18 10.63
CA ARG A 53 6.14 10.49 11.16
C ARG A 53 5.87 11.64 10.20
N ASN A 54 5.86 11.38 8.89
CA ASN A 54 5.68 12.36 7.82
C ASN A 54 5.20 11.67 6.53
N ILE A 55 5.09 12.41 5.43
CA ILE A 55 4.62 11.88 4.14
C ILE A 55 5.58 10.82 3.58
N LYS A 56 6.90 10.98 3.76
CA LYS A 56 7.90 9.97 3.36
C LYS A 56 7.57 8.61 3.97
N ASP A 57 7.27 8.56 5.27
CA ASP A 57 6.93 7.30 5.94
C ASP A 57 5.63 6.67 5.38
N VAL A 58 4.67 7.47 4.91
CA VAL A 58 3.47 6.97 4.22
C VAL A 58 3.84 6.36 2.87
N LEU A 59 4.69 7.02 2.09
CA LEU A 59 5.11 6.55 0.76
C LEU A 59 5.90 5.24 0.84
N VAL A 60 6.85 5.13 1.77
CA VAL A 60 7.60 3.87 1.96
C VAL A 60 6.70 2.74 2.46
N HIS A 61 5.67 3.05 3.23
CA HIS A 61 4.70 2.04 3.64
C HIS A 61 3.90 1.49 2.45
N LEU A 62 3.45 2.35 1.53
CA LEU A 62 2.81 1.91 0.29
C LEU A 62 3.76 1.06 -0.55
N TYR A 63 5.00 1.54 -0.73
CA TYR A 63 6.05 0.82 -1.45
C TYR A 63 6.32 -0.58 -0.88
N GLU A 64 6.54 -0.69 0.43
CA GLU A 64 6.84 -1.97 1.07
C GLU A 64 5.67 -2.95 0.96
N TRP A 65 4.42 -2.48 1.03
CA TRP A 65 3.26 -3.33 0.79
C TRP A 65 3.12 -3.76 -0.67
N HIS A 66 3.53 -2.92 -1.63
CA HIS A 66 3.69 -3.38 -3.01
C HIS A 66 4.77 -4.48 -3.10
N GLN A 67 5.90 -4.35 -2.40
CA GLN A 67 6.95 -5.38 -2.42
C GLN A 67 6.46 -6.70 -1.81
N LEU A 68 5.69 -6.65 -0.71
CA LEU A 68 5.07 -7.85 -0.13
C LEU A 68 4.18 -8.57 -1.16
N LEU A 69 3.32 -7.83 -1.87
CA LEU A 69 2.47 -8.38 -2.91
C LEU A 69 3.28 -8.99 -4.06
N LEU A 70 4.26 -8.25 -4.59
CA LEU A 70 5.08 -8.69 -5.72
C LEU A 70 5.85 -9.97 -5.38
N ASN A 71 6.55 -9.99 -4.24
CA ASN A 71 7.32 -11.14 -3.79
C ASN A 71 6.42 -12.35 -3.52
N TRP A 72 5.30 -12.12 -2.83
CA TRP A 72 4.32 -13.18 -2.54
C TRP A 72 3.81 -13.85 -3.80
N VAL A 73 3.42 -13.07 -4.81
CA VAL A 73 2.95 -13.63 -6.07
C VAL A 73 4.07 -14.36 -6.82
N GLU A 74 5.26 -13.77 -6.91
CA GLU A 74 6.41 -14.35 -7.61
C GLU A 74 6.82 -15.70 -7.01
N ASP A 75 7.03 -15.75 -5.70
CA ASP A 75 7.46 -16.96 -5.00
C ASP A 75 6.43 -18.09 -5.13
N ASN A 76 5.14 -17.78 -4.97
CA ASN A 76 4.08 -18.76 -5.10
C ASN A 76 3.89 -19.25 -6.55
N GLN A 77 4.10 -18.40 -7.55
CA GLN A 77 4.13 -18.84 -8.96
C GLN A 77 5.31 -19.77 -9.27
N GLN A 78 6.41 -19.62 -8.55
CA GLN A 78 7.60 -20.48 -8.67
C GLN A 78 7.55 -21.72 -7.77
N GLY A 79 6.41 -21.99 -7.12
CA GLY A 79 6.21 -23.16 -6.26
C GLY A 79 6.85 -23.04 -4.87
N ARG A 80 7.39 -21.87 -4.51
CA ARG A 80 7.86 -21.56 -3.14
C ARG A 80 6.68 -21.06 -2.32
N THR A 81 5.74 -21.95 -2.00
CA THR A 81 4.50 -21.56 -1.33
C THR A 81 4.78 -20.93 0.03
N HIS A 82 4.30 -19.69 0.22
CA HIS A 82 4.37 -18.99 1.51
C HIS A 82 3.21 -18.00 1.67
N ASP A 83 2.99 -17.56 2.90
CA ASP A 83 1.94 -16.60 3.26
C ASP A 83 2.25 -15.18 2.78
N PHE A 84 1.22 -14.34 2.61
CA PHE A 84 1.39 -12.93 2.20
C PHE A 84 2.30 -12.14 3.14
N LEU A 85 2.24 -12.42 4.44
CA LEU A 85 3.11 -11.80 5.42
C LEU A 85 4.39 -12.64 5.56
N PRO A 86 5.58 -12.02 5.70
CA PRO A 86 6.83 -12.74 5.88
C PRO A 86 6.84 -13.59 7.15
N ASP A 87 7.70 -14.60 7.17
CA ASP A 87 7.88 -15.50 8.30
C ASP A 87 8.11 -14.75 9.63
N GLY A 88 7.49 -15.25 10.69
CA GLY A 88 7.47 -14.61 12.02
C GLY A 88 6.40 -13.52 12.19
N TYR A 89 5.70 -13.14 11.12
CA TYR A 89 4.59 -12.20 11.17
C TYR A 89 3.25 -12.83 10.80
N ASN A 90 2.19 -12.29 11.39
CA ASN A 90 0.80 -12.60 11.11
C ASN A 90 -0.06 -11.35 11.36
N TRP A 91 -1.35 -11.42 11.04
CA TRP A 91 -2.27 -10.29 11.16
C TRP A 91 -2.47 -9.73 12.58
N ARG A 92 -1.99 -10.42 13.63
CA ARG A 92 -2.01 -9.92 15.02
C ARG A 92 -0.78 -9.09 15.35
N ASN A 93 0.39 -9.39 14.77
CA ASN A 93 1.67 -8.71 15.05
C ASN A 93 2.26 -7.93 13.86
N TYR A 94 1.58 -7.87 12.71
CA TYR A 94 2.04 -7.10 11.53
C TYR A 94 2.24 -5.60 11.83
N GLY A 95 1.66 -5.07 12.91
CA GLY A 95 1.98 -3.73 13.40
C GLY A 95 3.46 -3.54 13.69
N GLU A 96 4.12 -4.54 14.29
CA GLU A 96 5.56 -4.54 14.57
C GLU A 96 6.38 -4.64 13.29
N MET A 97 5.95 -5.46 12.33
CA MET A 97 6.54 -5.51 10.99
C MET A 97 6.52 -4.13 10.33
N ASN A 98 5.39 -3.45 10.37
CA ASN A 98 5.24 -2.13 9.77
C ASN A 98 6.15 -1.07 10.41
N VAL A 99 6.44 -1.18 11.71
CA VAL A 99 7.44 -0.32 12.37
C VAL A 99 8.84 -0.60 11.80
N LYS A 100 9.22 -1.87 11.66
CA LYS A 100 10.52 -2.23 11.07
C LYS A 100 10.65 -1.79 9.60
N LEU A 101 9.57 -1.92 8.83
CA LEU A 101 9.52 -1.45 7.44
C LEU A 101 9.73 0.07 7.36
N ARG A 102 9.15 0.84 8.28
CA ARG A 102 9.42 2.29 8.39
C ARG A 102 10.89 2.56 8.73
N ASP A 103 11.43 1.86 9.73
CA ASP A 103 12.78 2.11 10.26
C ASP A 103 13.88 1.73 9.26
N LYS A 104 13.64 0.71 8.42
CA LYS A 104 14.49 0.38 7.26
C LYS A 104 14.72 1.57 6.32
N HIS A 105 13.81 2.54 6.32
CA HIS A 105 13.83 3.72 5.45
C HIS A 105 14.17 5.02 6.20
N ASP A 106 14.90 4.94 7.32
CA ASP A 106 15.32 6.16 8.05
C ASP A 106 16.21 7.08 7.20
N ASP A 107 17.10 6.52 6.39
CA ASP A 107 17.98 7.28 5.47
C ASP A 107 17.34 7.58 4.10
N THR A 108 16.09 7.16 3.88
CA THR A 108 15.38 7.39 2.62
C THR A 108 14.79 8.81 2.57
N THR A 109 15.15 9.57 1.54
CA THR A 109 14.60 10.91 1.31
C THR A 109 13.17 10.85 0.80
N TYR A 110 12.44 11.97 0.86
CA TYR A 110 11.10 12.07 0.28
C TYR A 110 11.08 11.73 -1.21
N ASP A 111 11.99 12.28 -2.00
CA ASP A 111 12.04 12.05 -3.45
C ASP A 111 12.37 10.59 -3.78
N GLN A 112 13.26 9.95 -3.01
CA GLN A 112 13.53 8.53 -3.15
C GLN A 112 12.28 7.68 -2.84
N ALA A 113 11.56 8.00 -1.75
CA ALA A 113 10.34 7.29 -1.38
C ALA A 113 9.23 7.47 -2.43
N LEU A 114 9.10 8.66 -3.01
CA LEU A 114 8.17 8.93 -4.10
C LEU A 114 8.50 8.09 -5.34
N ASN A 115 9.77 8.06 -5.75
CA ASN A 115 10.21 7.24 -6.88
C ASN A 115 10.00 5.74 -6.63
N LEU A 116 10.31 5.24 -5.43
CA LEU A 116 10.03 3.85 -5.04
C LEU A 116 8.54 3.52 -5.14
N PHE A 117 7.67 4.42 -4.65
CA PHE A 117 6.23 4.26 -4.74
C PHE A 117 5.73 4.23 -6.20
N ILE A 118 6.17 5.18 -7.04
CA ILE A 118 5.78 5.26 -8.46
C ILE A 118 6.20 3.99 -9.22
N GLU A 119 7.46 3.59 -9.07
CA GLU A 119 8.00 2.44 -9.80
C GLU A 119 7.38 1.12 -9.33
N SER A 120 7.12 0.99 -8.03
CA SER A 120 6.43 -0.20 -7.51
C SER A 120 4.96 -0.28 -7.93
N HIS A 121 4.24 0.84 -8.03
CA HIS A 121 2.88 0.86 -8.56
C HIS A 121 2.85 0.33 -10.01
N LYS A 122 3.75 0.82 -10.88
CA LYS A 122 3.87 0.32 -12.26
C LYS A 122 4.07 -1.19 -12.31
N LYS A 123 4.99 -1.72 -11.48
CA LYS A 123 5.25 -3.16 -11.38
C LYS A 123 4.00 -3.94 -10.93
N VAL A 124 3.27 -3.43 -9.93
CA VAL A 124 2.03 -4.06 -9.47
C VAL A 124 0.97 -4.04 -10.56
N MET A 125 0.84 -2.97 -11.35
CA MET A 125 -0.10 -2.91 -12.47
C MET A 125 0.28 -3.87 -13.61
N THR A 126 1.57 -3.96 -13.96
CA THR A 126 2.05 -4.97 -14.90
C THR A 126 1.74 -6.39 -14.42
N LEU A 127 1.93 -6.67 -13.14
CA LEU A 127 1.60 -7.96 -12.56
C LEU A 127 0.08 -8.23 -12.56
N ALA A 128 -0.75 -7.25 -12.20
CA ALA A 128 -2.22 -7.39 -12.27
C ALA A 128 -2.67 -7.71 -13.70
N GLN A 129 -2.03 -7.09 -14.70
CA GLN A 129 -2.29 -7.33 -16.11
C GLN A 129 -1.95 -8.75 -16.58
N SER A 130 -1.05 -9.47 -15.91
CA SER A 130 -0.72 -10.85 -16.32
C SER A 130 -1.76 -11.90 -15.91
N PHE A 131 -2.70 -11.56 -15.02
CA PHE A 131 -3.73 -12.48 -14.54
C PHE A 131 -5.05 -12.34 -15.32
N THR A 132 -5.84 -13.41 -15.33
CA THR A 132 -7.23 -13.38 -15.81
C THR A 132 -8.20 -12.93 -14.71
N ASP A 133 -9.42 -12.54 -15.10
CA ASP A 133 -10.51 -12.26 -14.15
C ASP A 133 -10.75 -13.45 -13.21
N GLU A 134 -10.77 -14.66 -13.76
CA GLU A 134 -10.97 -15.88 -12.98
C GLU A 134 -9.88 -16.07 -11.92
N GLN A 135 -8.60 -15.91 -12.30
CA GLN A 135 -7.49 -16.00 -11.34
C GLN A 135 -7.56 -14.93 -10.25
N LEU A 136 -8.05 -13.73 -10.59
CA LEU A 136 -8.13 -12.62 -9.65
C LEU A 136 -9.34 -12.73 -8.72
N PHE A 137 -10.49 -13.19 -9.19
CA PHE A 137 -11.77 -13.04 -8.48
C PHE A 137 -12.48 -14.35 -8.13
N THR A 138 -11.99 -15.50 -8.58
CA THR A 138 -12.52 -16.80 -8.19
C THR A 138 -11.75 -17.35 -6.98
N LYS A 139 -12.48 -17.69 -5.91
CA LYS A 139 -11.89 -18.33 -4.73
C LYS A 139 -11.35 -19.71 -5.11
N GLY A 140 -10.12 -20.01 -4.69
CA GLY A 140 -9.48 -21.30 -4.97
C GLY A 140 -8.97 -21.47 -6.40
N ALA A 141 -9.08 -20.45 -7.28
CA ALA A 141 -8.47 -20.50 -8.61
C ALA A 141 -6.94 -20.63 -8.55
N LEU A 142 -6.34 -20.13 -7.48
CA LEU A 142 -4.92 -20.25 -7.17
C LEU A 142 -4.80 -20.89 -5.78
N PRO A 143 -4.26 -22.12 -5.65
CA PRO A 143 -4.27 -22.86 -4.38
C PRO A 143 -3.59 -22.11 -3.21
N TRP A 144 -2.61 -21.27 -3.52
CA TRP A 144 -1.84 -20.49 -2.55
C TRP A 144 -2.53 -19.21 -2.04
N THR A 145 -3.71 -18.84 -2.56
CA THR A 145 -4.48 -17.70 -2.04
C THR A 145 -5.35 -18.07 -0.83
N GLY A 146 -5.37 -19.34 -0.44
CA GLY A 146 -6.15 -19.85 0.68
C GLY A 146 -7.64 -19.55 0.54
N ASN A 147 -8.24 -18.97 1.59
CA ASN A 147 -9.67 -18.61 1.61
C ASN A 147 -10.00 -17.25 0.97
N SER A 148 -8.98 -16.53 0.48
CA SER A 148 -9.12 -15.22 -0.14
C SER A 148 -9.02 -15.33 -1.67
N THR A 149 -9.35 -14.25 -2.36
CA THR A 149 -9.07 -14.08 -3.79
C THR A 149 -7.77 -13.32 -3.97
N LEU A 150 -7.04 -13.58 -5.06
CA LEU A 150 -5.83 -12.81 -5.40
C LEU A 150 -6.14 -11.32 -5.54
N GLY A 151 -7.26 -10.97 -6.18
CA GLY A 151 -7.74 -9.61 -6.33
C GLY A 151 -7.92 -8.88 -5.00
N SER A 152 -8.29 -9.57 -3.92
CA SER A 152 -8.36 -8.96 -2.58
C SER A 152 -6.99 -8.50 -2.09
N ALA A 153 -5.92 -9.24 -2.37
CA ALA A 153 -4.55 -8.85 -2.02
C ALA A 153 -4.12 -7.60 -2.82
N PHE A 154 -4.42 -7.55 -4.12
CA PHE A 154 -4.20 -6.35 -4.95
C PHE A 154 -4.98 -5.14 -4.42
N ILE A 155 -6.28 -5.27 -4.16
CA ILE A 155 -7.11 -4.17 -3.62
C ILE A 155 -6.54 -3.65 -2.29
N SER A 156 -6.15 -4.57 -1.40
CA SER A 156 -5.60 -4.21 -0.08
C SER A 156 -4.26 -3.50 -0.15
N SER A 157 -3.46 -3.78 -1.18
CA SER A 157 -2.13 -3.19 -1.38
C SER A 157 -2.15 -1.94 -2.27
N THR A 158 -3.24 -1.70 -3.00
CA THR A 158 -3.37 -0.59 -3.97
C THR A 158 -4.52 0.36 -3.59
N SER A 159 -5.66 0.31 -4.28
CA SER A 159 -6.77 1.28 -4.16
C SER A 159 -7.20 1.53 -2.71
N SER A 160 -7.39 0.48 -1.90
CA SER A 160 -7.75 0.64 -0.49
C SER A 160 -6.63 1.30 0.33
N HIS A 161 -5.38 1.04 -0.03
CA HIS A 161 -4.22 1.60 0.65
C HIS A 161 -3.99 3.07 0.25
N TYR A 162 -4.24 3.41 -1.02
CA TYR A 162 -4.17 4.78 -1.52
C TYR A 162 -5.26 5.66 -0.90
N ASP A 163 -6.48 5.14 -0.71
CA ASP A 163 -7.54 5.81 0.03
C ASP A 163 -7.13 6.10 1.49
N TRP A 164 -6.46 5.16 2.15
CA TRP A 164 -5.90 5.36 3.48
C TRP A 164 -4.84 6.46 3.49
N ALA A 165 -3.90 6.44 2.54
CA ALA A 165 -2.82 7.43 2.43
C ALA A 165 -3.39 8.84 2.20
N LEU A 166 -4.33 8.97 1.25
CA LEU A 166 -5.05 10.21 0.97
C LEU A 166 -5.74 10.77 2.21
N LYS A 167 -6.47 9.93 2.95
CA LYS A 167 -7.15 10.33 4.19
C LYS A 167 -6.14 10.85 5.22
N LYS A 168 -5.02 10.16 5.39
CA LYS A 168 -3.99 10.52 6.36
C LYS A 168 -3.32 11.86 6.00
N ILE A 169 -2.89 12.02 4.75
CA ILE A 169 -2.22 13.24 4.28
C ILE A 169 -3.18 14.43 4.34
N ARG A 170 -4.43 14.29 3.86
CA ARG A 170 -5.43 15.37 3.94
C ARG A 170 -5.71 15.79 5.38
N LYS A 171 -5.75 14.85 6.33
CA LYS A 171 -5.92 15.18 7.75
C LYS A 171 -4.75 16.01 8.26
N TYR A 172 -3.52 15.64 7.91
CA TYR A 172 -2.32 16.40 8.26
C TYR A 172 -2.39 17.84 7.71
N LEU A 173 -2.72 18.00 6.42
CA LEU A 173 -2.84 19.32 5.79
C LEU A 173 -3.93 20.18 6.43
N LYS A 174 -5.06 19.59 6.81
CA LYS A 174 -6.14 20.30 7.51
C LYS A 174 -5.69 20.81 8.88
N GLY A 175 -4.85 20.06 9.59
CA GLY A 175 -4.34 20.46 10.90
C GLY A 175 -3.25 21.53 10.88
N ARG A 176 -2.74 21.88 9.69
CA ARG A 176 -1.77 22.97 9.48
C ARG A 176 -2.40 24.33 9.18
N LYS A 177 -3.70 24.33 8.86
CA LYS A 177 -4.51 25.54 8.65
C LYS A 177 -5.08 26.00 9.97
#